data_AF-A0A1I6I1T2-F1
#
_entry.id   AF-A0A1I6I1T2-F1
#
_cell.length_a   1.000
_cell.length_b   1.000
_cell.length_c   1.000
_cell.angle_alpha   90.00
_cell.angle_beta   90.00
_cell.angle_gamma   90.00
#
_symmetry.space_group_name_H-M   'P 1'
#
loop_
_entity.id
_entity.type
_entity.pdbx_description
1 polymer ?
#
loop_
_entity_poly.entity_id
_entity_poly.type
_entity_poly.pdbx_seq_one_letter_code
_entity_poly.pdbx_strand_id
1 'polypeptide(L)'
;MPEIELGVPKGVVESLPEEEGTAERDMRRAITGIQSRLNDALADADPDEAAEVVADAVERMESQASTYHEFVPELRAWGQSPIYAIAWRNLYLELIGQLYDHEWLADDLDRERNFRLVEDGIRLSDL
;
A
#
# COMPACT_ATOMS: atom_id res chain seq x y z
N MET A 1 14.26 3.32 -15.12
CA MET A 1 13.75 2.00 -14.67
C MET A 1 12.43 1.71 -15.36
N PRO A 2 11.93 0.47 -15.43
CA PRO A 2 10.57 0.22 -15.88
C PRO A 2 9.56 0.99 -15.02
N GLU A 3 8.48 1.49 -15.63
CA GLU A 3 7.40 2.15 -14.88
C GLU A 3 6.63 1.12 -14.04
N ILE A 4 6.17 1.56 -12.87
CA ILE A 4 5.27 0.78 -12.02
C ILE A 4 3.84 1.01 -12.51
N GLU A 5 3.11 -0.10 -12.67
CA GLU A 5 1.69 -0.10 -13.03
C GLU A 5 0.89 -0.71 -11.90
N LEU A 6 -0.03 0.07 -11.33
CA LEU A 6 -0.92 -0.37 -10.27
C LEU A 6 -2.32 -0.59 -10.81
N GLY A 7 -2.78 -1.84 -10.73
CA GLY A 7 -4.11 -2.27 -11.12
C GLY A 7 -5.13 -2.12 -10.00
N VAL A 8 -6.39 -2.00 -10.41
CA VAL A 8 -7.53 -2.03 -9.48
C VAL A 8 -7.80 -3.49 -9.07
N PRO A 9 -7.66 -3.86 -7.78
CA PRO A 9 -7.85 -5.24 -7.37
C PRO A 9 -9.32 -5.64 -7.49
N LYS A 10 -9.61 -6.63 -8.34
CA LYS A 10 -10.99 -7.07 -8.63
C LYS A 10 -11.74 -7.48 -7.36
N GLY A 11 -11.11 -8.27 -6.49
CA GLY A 11 -11.73 -8.72 -5.24
C GLY A 11 -12.07 -7.59 -4.28
N VAL A 12 -11.33 -6.47 -4.31
CA VAL A 12 -11.66 -5.28 -3.50
C VAL A 12 -12.90 -4.59 -4.05
N VAL A 13 -12.98 -4.38 -5.36
CA VAL A 13 -14.15 -3.75 -5.99
C VAL A 13 -15.41 -4.58 -5.82
N GLU A 14 -15.30 -5.90 -6.02
CA GLU A 14 -16.42 -6.83 -5.83
C GLU A 14 -16.89 -6.94 -4.38
N SER A 15 -16.05 -6.54 -3.41
CA SER A 15 -16.43 -6.50 -2.00
C SER A 15 -17.21 -5.24 -1.61
N LEU A 16 -17.22 -4.21 -2.46
CA LEU A 16 -17.94 -2.97 -2.17
C LEU A 16 -19.45 -3.20 -2.22
N PRO A 17 -20.24 -2.52 -1.36
CA PRO A 17 -21.69 -2.48 -1.49
C PRO A 17 -22.11 -1.96 -2.87
N GLU A 18 -23.26 -2.40 -3.37
CA GLU A 18 -23.82 -2.03 -4.69
C GLU A 18 -24.25 -0.55 -4.82
N GLU A 19 -23.78 0.36 -3.96
CA GLU A 19 -24.16 1.78 -3.93
C GLU A 19 -23.35 2.64 -4.91
N GLU A 20 -24.05 3.49 -5.71
CA GLU A 20 -23.67 4.64 -6.58
C GLU A 20 -22.25 4.77 -7.23
N GLY A 21 -21.39 3.76 -7.13
CA GLY A 21 -20.05 3.70 -7.71
C GLY A 21 -19.04 4.71 -7.15
N THR A 22 -19.37 5.47 -6.10
CA THR A 22 -18.49 6.54 -5.58
C THR A 22 -17.23 5.96 -4.95
N ALA A 23 -17.35 4.90 -4.14
CA ALA A 23 -16.21 4.28 -3.48
C ALA A 23 -15.19 3.69 -4.48
N GLU A 24 -15.67 3.02 -5.54
CA GLU A 24 -14.78 2.51 -6.58
C GLU A 24 -14.04 3.65 -7.29
N ARG A 25 -14.74 4.74 -7.63
CA ARG A 25 -14.11 5.91 -8.27
C ARG A 25 -13.03 6.53 -7.37
N ASP A 26 -13.28 6.63 -6.07
CA ASP A 26 -12.32 7.17 -5.12
C ASP A 26 -11.09 6.28 -4.99
N MET A 27 -11.26 4.96 -4.95
CA MET A 27 -10.16 4.00 -4.94
C MET A 27 -9.33 4.08 -6.23
N ARG A 28 -9.97 4.14 -7.40
CA ARG A 28 -9.27 4.33 -8.68
C ARG A 28 -8.45 5.61 -8.71
N ARG A 29 -9.00 6.70 -8.15
CA ARG A 29 -8.29 7.98 -8.03
C ARG A 29 -7.09 7.87 -7.10
N ALA A 30 -7.24 7.18 -5.97
CA ALA A 30 -6.15 6.95 -5.03
C ALA A 30 -5.03 6.13 -5.66
N ILE A 31 -5.35 5.02 -6.35
CA ILE A 31 -4.39 4.18 -7.08
C ILE A 31 -3.60 5.02 -8.09
N THR A 32 -4.30 5.79 -8.93
CA THR A 32 -3.67 6.66 -9.94
C THR A 32 -2.72 7.67 -9.27
N GLY A 33 -3.14 8.27 -8.16
CA GLY A 33 -2.31 9.22 -7.43
C GLY A 33 -1.09 8.59 -6.76
N ILE A 34 -1.19 7.36 -6.27
CA ILE A 34 -0.05 6.60 -5.72
C ILE A 34 0.93 6.25 -6.84
N GLN A 35 0.43 5.66 -7.93
CA GLN A 35 1.25 5.30 -9.08
C GLN A 35 2.00 6.50 -9.66
N SER A 36 1.32 7.63 -9.85
CA SER A 36 1.96 8.85 -10.36
C SER A 36 3.09 9.30 -9.44
N ARG A 37 2.83 9.45 -8.14
CA ARG A 37 3.85 9.91 -7.18
C ARG A 37 5.04 8.96 -7.10
N LEU A 38 4.79 7.66 -7.20
CA LEU A 38 5.85 6.65 -7.16
C LEU A 38 6.72 6.70 -8.41
N ASN A 39 6.10 6.76 -9.60
CA ASN A 39 6.85 6.87 -10.86
C ASN A 39 7.57 8.21 -10.98
N ASP A 40 6.99 9.30 -10.47
CA ASP A 40 7.65 10.62 -10.42
C ASP A 40 8.90 10.54 -9.54
N ALA A 41 8.81 9.93 -8.35
CA ALA A 41 9.98 9.74 -7.47
C ALA A 41 11.05 8.82 -8.08
N LEU A 42 10.63 7.74 -8.75
CA LEU A 42 11.54 6.82 -9.43
C LEU A 42 12.18 7.43 -10.69
N ALA A 43 11.56 8.42 -11.32
CA ALA A 43 12.15 9.08 -12.48
C ALA A 43 13.41 9.89 -12.12
N ASP A 44 13.46 10.42 -10.90
CA ASP A 44 14.56 11.21 -10.37
C ASP A 44 15.59 10.37 -9.59
N ALA A 45 15.26 9.13 -9.23
CA ALA A 45 16.09 8.24 -8.42
C ALA A 45 17.13 7.46 -9.26
N ASP A 46 18.29 7.20 -8.66
CA ASP A 46 19.25 6.27 -9.24
C ASP A 46 18.76 4.80 -9.10
N PRO A 47 19.23 3.87 -9.95
CA PRO A 47 18.74 2.48 -9.92
C PRO A 47 18.89 1.77 -8.57
N ASP A 48 19.92 2.11 -7.80
CA ASP A 48 20.18 1.58 -6.47
C ASP A 48 19.29 2.21 -5.37
N GLU A 49 18.71 3.38 -5.61
CA GLU A 49 17.79 4.07 -4.70
C GLU A 49 16.33 3.64 -4.89
N ALA A 50 16.02 2.93 -5.98
CA ALA A 50 14.67 2.54 -6.35
C ALA A 50 13.94 1.73 -5.26
N ALA A 51 14.66 0.80 -4.63
CA ALA A 51 14.12 -0.04 -3.56
C ALA A 51 13.77 0.79 -2.31
N GLU A 52 14.56 1.81 -1.99
CA GLU A 52 14.32 2.73 -0.87
C GLU A 52 13.03 3.53 -1.10
N VAL A 53 12.89 4.13 -2.29
CA VAL A 53 11.70 4.89 -2.70
C VAL A 53 10.44 4.04 -2.61
N VAL A 54 10.52 2.78 -3.07
CA VAL A 54 9.37 1.86 -3.03
C VAL A 54 9.10 1.38 -1.61
N ALA A 55 10.13 1.11 -0.80
CA ALA A 55 9.98 0.72 0.59
C ALA A 55 9.23 1.80 1.40
N ASP A 56 9.53 3.09 1.19
CA ASP A 56 8.81 4.20 1.80
C ASP A 56 7.32 4.20 1.41
N ALA A 57 7.02 3.92 0.14
CA ALA A 57 5.64 3.80 -0.33
C ALA A 57 4.92 2.60 0.31
N VAL A 58 5.60 1.45 0.44
CA VAL A 58 5.10 0.25 1.13
C VAL A 58 4.77 0.57 2.59
N GLU A 59 5.69 1.15 3.34
CA GLU A 59 5.48 1.51 4.76
C GLU A 59 4.30 2.48 4.93
N ARG A 60 4.18 3.47 4.03
CA ARG A 60 3.05 4.39 4.03
C ARG A 60 1.72 3.67 3.74
N MET A 61 1.71 2.67 2.85
CA MET A 61 0.52 1.87 2.57
C MET A 61 0.18 0.92 3.73
N GLU A 62 1.18 0.31 4.38
CA GLU A 62 1.01 -0.50 5.59
C GLU A 62 0.41 0.32 6.73
N SER A 63 0.91 1.54 6.95
CA SER A 63 0.35 2.47 7.94
C SER A 63 -1.11 2.80 7.66
N GLN A 64 -1.46 3.11 6.41
CA GLN A 64 -2.85 3.36 6.00
C GLN A 64 -3.73 2.11 6.20
N ALA A 65 -3.24 0.93 5.81
CA ALA A 65 -3.95 -0.32 6.03
C ALA A 65 -4.21 -0.57 7.52
N SER A 66 -3.22 -0.31 8.38
CA SER A 66 -3.36 -0.40 9.84
C SER A 66 -4.43 0.55 10.37
N THR A 67 -4.42 1.82 9.96
CA THR A 67 -5.46 2.79 10.35
C THR A 67 -6.87 2.31 9.96
N TYR A 68 -7.05 1.82 8.73
CA TYR A 68 -8.36 1.28 8.31
C TYR A 68 -8.74 0.00 9.07
N HIS A 69 -7.76 -0.84 9.43
CA HIS A 69 -7.99 -2.00 10.27
C HIS A 69 -8.48 -1.59 11.66
N GLU A 70 -7.91 -0.56 12.27
CA GLU A 70 -8.29 -0.03 13.58
C GLU A 70 -9.72 0.53 13.63
N PHE A 71 -10.22 1.08 12.52
CA PHE A 71 -11.63 1.53 12.46
C PHE A 71 -12.64 0.39 12.49
N VAL A 72 -12.26 -0.83 12.09
CA VAL A 72 -13.20 -1.96 11.98
C VAL A 72 -13.89 -2.29 13.33
N PRO A 73 -13.18 -2.49 14.46
CA PRO A 73 -13.84 -2.74 15.74
C PRO A 73 -14.69 -1.56 16.22
N GLU A 74 -14.26 -0.32 15.99
CA GLU A 74 -15.01 0.89 16.38
C GLU A 74 -16.35 1.00 15.62
N LEU A 75 -16.31 0.85 14.29
CA LEU A 75 -17.51 0.88 13.45
C LEU A 75 -18.52 -0.20 13.87
N ARG A 76 -18.04 -1.41 14.18
CA ARG A 76 -18.88 -2.49 14.70
C ARG A 76 -19.51 -2.14 16.04
N ALA A 77 -18.75 -1.52 16.96
CA ALA A 77 -19.26 -1.10 18.25
C ALA A 77 -20.37 -0.04 18.13
N TRP A 78 -20.33 0.77 17.08
CA TRP A 78 -21.34 1.80 16.78
C TRP A 78 -22.49 1.30 15.88
N GLY A 79 -22.53 0.00 15.58
CA GLY A 79 -23.54 -0.61 14.71
C GLY A 79 -23.44 -0.17 13.23
N GLN A 80 -22.31 0.41 12.82
CA GLN A 80 -22.04 0.79 11.43
C GLN A 80 -21.41 -0.38 10.67
N SER A 81 -21.64 -0.44 9.36
CA SER A 81 -20.98 -1.44 8.51
C SER A 81 -19.50 -1.11 8.32
N PRO A 82 -18.55 -2.01 8.66
CA PRO A 82 -17.12 -1.75 8.48
C PRO A 82 -16.63 -2.04 7.05
N ILE A 83 -17.53 -2.33 6.10
CA ILE A 83 -17.17 -2.85 4.78
C ILE A 83 -16.23 -1.92 4.00
N TYR A 84 -16.48 -0.61 4.03
CA TYR A 84 -15.61 0.36 3.36
C TYR A 84 -14.21 0.43 3.98
N ALA A 85 -14.10 0.35 5.31
CA ALA A 85 -12.80 0.31 5.99
C ALA A 85 -12.03 -0.97 5.62
N ILE A 86 -12.71 -2.12 5.58
CA ILE A 86 -12.13 -3.39 5.13
C ILE A 86 -11.66 -3.29 3.68
N ALA A 87 -12.47 -2.70 2.79
CA ALA A 87 -12.12 -2.55 1.38
C ALA A 87 -10.90 -1.64 1.18
N TRP A 88 -10.80 -0.51 1.88
CA TRP A 88 -9.61 0.35 1.85
C TRP A 88 -8.36 -0.32 2.42
N ARG A 89 -8.49 -1.03 3.55
CA ARG A 89 -7.38 -1.84 4.09
C ARG A 89 -6.88 -2.83 3.05
N ASN A 90 -7.79 -3.61 2.48
CA ASN A 90 -7.44 -4.63 1.49
C ASN A 90 -6.86 -4.01 0.22
N LEU A 91 -7.34 -2.84 -0.22
CA LEU A 91 -6.75 -2.12 -1.35
C LEU A 91 -5.25 -1.91 -1.14
N TYR A 92 -4.84 -1.33 -0.01
CA TYR A 92 -3.42 -1.07 0.25
C TYR A 92 -2.59 -2.35 0.32
N LEU A 93 -3.11 -3.42 0.93
CA LEU A 93 -2.43 -4.71 0.98
C LEU A 93 -2.24 -5.33 -0.41
N GLU A 94 -3.25 -5.24 -1.27
CA GLU A 94 -3.18 -5.72 -2.65
C GLU A 94 -2.22 -4.89 -3.50
N LEU A 95 -2.18 -3.57 -3.31
CA LEU A 95 -1.22 -2.69 -3.99
C LEU A 95 0.22 -2.99 -3.57
N ILE A 96 0.46 -3.28 -2.29
CA ILE A 96 1.77 -3.74 -1.82
C ILE A 96 2.14 -5.05 -2.52
N GLY A 97 1.20 -6.00 -2.63
CA GLY A 97 1.41 -7.24 -3.39
C GLY A 97 1.84 -6.98 -4.84
N GLN A 98 1.17 -6.07 -5.54
CA GLN A 98 1.52 -5.68 -6.91
C GLN A 98 2.93 -5.08 -7.04
N LEU A 99 3.42 -4.37 -6.02
CA LEU A 99 4.81 -3.88 -6.02
C LEU A 99 5.81 -5.03 -6.00
N TYR A 100 5.51 -6.11 -5.29
CA TYR A 100 6.33 -7.33 -5.27
C TYR A 100 6.20 -8.17 -6.55
N ASP A 101 5.17 -7.96 -7.37
CA ASP A 101 5.02 -8.63 -8.67
C ASP A 101 5.96 -8.05 -9.74
N HIS A 102 6.59 -6.90 -9.49
CA HIS A 102 7.61 -6.34 -10.37
C HIS A 102 8.96 -7.05 -10.17
N GLU A 103 9.28 -8.00 -11.05
CA GLU A 103 10.49 -8.84 -10.96
C GLU A 103 11.81 -8.04 -10.83
N TRP A 104 11.89 -6.86 -11.44
CA TRP A 104 13.09 -6.01 -11.37
C TRP A 104 13.31 -5.36 -9.99
N LEU A 105 12.29 -5.39 -9.13
CA LEU A 105 12.24 -4.65 -7.87
C LEU A 105 12.14 -5.59 -6.65
N ALA A 106 11.50 -6.75 -6.80
CA ALA A 106 11.12 -7.61 -5.69
C ALA A 106 12.28 -8.01 -4.77
N ASP A 107 13.41 -8.45 -5.34
CA ASP A 107 14.58 -8.90 -4.56
C ASP A 107 15.26 -7.75 -3.81
N ASP A 108 15.36 -6.59 -4.44
CA ASP A 108 15.99 -5.41 -3.83
C ASP A 108 15.08 -4.79 -2.77
N LEU A 109 13.77 -4.76 -3.02
CA LEU A 109 12.76 -4.34 -2.05
C LEU A 109 12.72 -5.24 -0.82
N ASP A 110 12.79 -6.56 -0.99
CA ASP A 110 12.85 -7.50 0.14
C ASP A 110 14.12 -7.29 0.97
N ARG A 111 15.27 -7.12 0.31
CA ARG A 111 16.54 -6.84 1.00
C ARG A 111 16.48 -5.54 1.79
N GLU A 112 15.98 -4.46 1.17
CA GLU A 112 15.86 -3.15 1.80
C GLU A 112 14.96 -3.20 3.03
N ARG A 113 13.79 -3.83 2.91
CA ARG A 113 12.88 -3.97 4.05
C ARG A 113 13.44 -4.83 5.17
N ASN A 114 14.12 -5.93 4.83
CA ASN A 114 14.82 -6.74 5.82
C ASN A 114 15.91 -5.93 6.53
N PHE A 115 16.66 -5.11 5.80
CA PHE A 115 17.66 -4.21 6.38
C PHE A 115 17.02 -3.23 7.37
N ARG A 116 15.94 -2.53 6.99
CA ARG A 116 15.21 -1.61 7.88
C ARG A 116 14.67 -2.29 9.14
N LEU A 117 14.07 -3.48 8.99
CA LEU A 117 13.56 -4.26 10.13
C LEU A 117 14.67 -4.62 11.13
N VAL A 118 15.85 -5.02 10.64
CA VAL A 118 17.01 -5.29 11.50
C VAL A 118 17.51 -4.00 12.15
N GLU A 119 17.62 -2.91 11.40
CA GLU A 119 18.08 -1.62 11.93
C GLU A 119 17.18 -1.11 13.06
N ASP A 120 15.86 -1.15 12.86
CA ASP A 120 14.88 -0.76 13.88
C ASP A 120 14.90 -1.68 15.10
N GLY A 121 15.12 -2.99 14.91
CA GLY A 121 15.28 -3.94 16.01
C GLY A 121 16.53 -3.68 16.87
N ILE A 122 17.64 -3.24 16.24
CA ILE A 122 18.85 -2.82 16.94
C ILE A 122 18.59 -1.53 17.72
N ARG A 123 17.98 -0.52 17.09
CA ARG A 123 17.63 0.75 17.74
C ARG A 123 16.74 0.56 18.98
N LEU A 124 15.81 -0.40 18.94
CA LEU A 124 14.94 -0.71 20.08
C LEU A 124 15.66 -1.45 21.21
N SER A 125 16.71 -2.21 20.90
CA SER A 125 17.50 -2.96 21.90
C SER A 125 18.47 -2.06 22.68
N ASP A 126 18.80 -0.89 22.15
CA ASP A 126 19.68 0.10 22.77
C ASP A 126 18.94 1.13 23.68
N LEU A 127 17.61 1.03 23.80
CA LEU A 127 16.74 1.87 24.66
C LEU A 127 16.39 1.18 25.99
#